data_AF-A0A452XUB4-F1
#
_entry.id   AF-A0A452XUB4-F1
#
_cell.length_a   1.000
_cell.length_b   1.000
_cell.length_c   1.000
_cell.angle_alpha   90.00
_cell.angle_beta   90.00
_cell.angle_gamma   90.00
#
_symmetry.space_group_name_H-M   'P 1'
#
loop_
_entity.id
_entity.type
_entity.pdbx_description
1 polymer ?
#
loop_
_entity_poly.entity_id
_entity_poly.type
_entity_poly.pdbx_seq_one_letter_code
_entity_poly.pdbx_strand_id
1 'polypeptide(L)' 'MEQDARAPSLPKHNKGWHCKKSGCLKKYCECFQANILCSKNCKCMDCKNFKGSEEL' A
#
# COMPACT_ATOMS: atom_id res chain seq x y z
N MET A 1 -1.08 11.61 -28.95
CA MET A 1 -1.55 10.69 -27.89
C MET A 1 -0.74 11.03 -26.66
N GLU A 2 -1.42 11.54 -25.63
CA GLU A 2 -0.85 12.33 -24.54
C GLU A 2 0.24 11.61 -23.75
N GLN A 3 1.36 12.32 -23.59
CA GLN A 3 2.47 11.96 -22.73
C GLN A 3 2.10 12.39 -21.31
N ASP A 4 1.47 11.50 -20.55
CA ASP A 4 1.20 11.78 -19.15
C ASP A 4 2.47 11.56 -18.31
N ALA A 5 2.75 12.55 -17.49
CA ALA A 5 4.03 12.84 -16.90
C ALA A 5 4.55 11.70 -16.02
N ARG A 6 5.88 11.57 -16.05
CA ARG A 6 6.71 10.72 -15.19
C ARG A 6 6.54 11.12 -13.71
N ALA A 7 5.42 10.76 -13.09
CA ALA A 7 5.33 10.67 -11.64
C ALA A 7 6.29 9.55 -11.22
N PRO A 8 7.17 9.75 -10.22
CA PRO A 8 7.98 8.65 -9.70
C PRO A 8 7.01 7.56 -9.30
N SER A 9 7.10 6.42 -9.98
CA SER A 9 6.31 5.24 -9.65
C SER A 9 6.70 4.83 -8.24
N LEU A 10 5.96 5.31 -7.22
CA LEU A 10 6.06 4.76 -5.88
C LEU A 10 6.00 3.24 -6.03
N PRO A 11 6.82 2.47 -5.31
CA PRO A 11 6.84 1.03 -5.47
C PRO A 11 5.43 0.52 -5.12
N LYS A 12 4.67 0.22 -6.17
CA LYS A 12 3.32 -0.32 -6.08
C LYS A 12 3.47 -1.82 -6.19
N HIS A 13 3.01 -2.53 -5.17
CA HIS A 13 2.87 -3.97 -5.30
C HIS A 13 1.77 -4.24 -6.34
N ASN A 14 2.04 -5.13 -7.30
CA ASN A 14 1.04 -5.55 -8.29
C ASN A 14 0.09 -6.63 -7.75
N LYS A 15 0.50 -7.37 -6.70
CA LYS A 15 -0.30 -8.39 -6.03
C LYS A 15 -1.20 -7.75 -4.97
N GLY A 16 -2.51 -7.75 -5.19
CA GLY A 16 -3.44 -7.30 -4.15
C GLY A 16 -3.37 -8.16 -2.89
N TRP A 17 -2.99 -7.56 -1.76
CA TRP A 17 -2.90 -8.25 -0.48
C TRP A 17 -4.22 -8.24 0.28
N HIS A 18 -4.52 -9.33 0.98
CA HIS A 18 -5.74 -9.53 1.76
C HIS A 18 -5.46 -9.49 3.26
N CYS A 19 -4.87 -8.41 3.76
CA CYS A 19 -4.64 -8.27 5.20
C CYS A 19 -5.97 -8.15 5.95
N LYS A 20 -6.24 -9.02 6.93
CA LYS A 20 -7.52 -9.03 7.67
C LYS A 20 -7.47 -8.46 9.09
N LYS A 21 -6.32 -8.54 9.77
CA LYS A 21 -6.19 -8.16 11.20
C LYS A 21 -4.93 -7.35 11.53
N SER A 22 -4.03 -7.16 10.57
CA SER A 22 -2.74 -6.51 10.83
C SER A 22 -2.81 -4.99 10.80
N GLY A 23 -3.94 -4.39 10.37
CA GLY A 23 -4.03 -2.97 10.06
C GLY A 23 -3.07 -2.52 8.95
N CYS A 24 -2.38 -3.46 8.30
CA CYS A 24 -1.22 -3.22 7.46
C CYS A 24 -0.04 -2.51 8.15
N LEU A 25 0.01 -2.42 9.49
CA LEU A 25 1.09 -1.78 10.26
C LEU A 25 2.04 -2.77 10.93
N LYS A 26 2.06 -4.00 10.41
CA LYS A 26 2.86 -5.11 10.96
C LYS A 26 3.50 -5.85 9.79
N LYS A 27 4.60 -6.56 10.08
CA LYS A 27 5.33 -7.39 9.09
C LYS A 27 4.48 -8.48 8.42
N TYR A 28 3.25 -8.73 8.89
CA TYR A 28 2.25 -9.56 8.19
C TYR A 28 1.75 -8.96 6.87
N CYS A 29 1.95 -7.65 6.64
CA CYS A 29 1.65 -6.98 5.38
C CYS A 29 2.94 -6.81 4.58
N GLU A 30 2.99 -7.35 3.36
CA GLU A 30 4.16 -7.18 2.48
C GLU A 30 4.43 -5.71 2.15
N CYS A 31 3.39 -4.88 2.08
CA CYS A 31 3.57 -3.46 1.82
C CYS A 31 4.39 -2.82 2.95
N PHE A 32 3.98 -3.07 4.19
CA PHE A 32 4.70 -2.58 5.37
C PHE A 32 6.11 -3.17 5.47
N GLN A 33 6.26 -4.48 5.22
CA GLN A 33 7.57 -5.13 5.22
C GLN A 33 8.52 -4.55 4.16
N ALA A 34 7.98 -4.14 3.01
CA ALA A 34 8.74 -3.51 1.93
C ALA A 34 8.87 -1.98 2.07
N ASN A 35 8.46 -1.39 3.21
CA ASN A 35 8.42 0.05 3.45
C ASN A 35 7.64 0.84 2.37
N ILE A 36 6.55 0.26 1.88
CA ILE A 36 5.66 0.88 0.88
C ILE A 36 4.24 0.97 1.43
N LEU A 37 3.51 1.98 0.96
CA LEU A 37 2.13 2.19 1.35
C LEU A 37 1.20 1.24 0.58
N CYS A 38 0.13 0.80 1.25
CA CYS A 38 -0.95 0.12 0.57
C CYS A 38 -1.56 1.03 -0.50
N SER A 39 -1.89 0.43 -1.63
CA SER A 39 -2.47 1.10 -2.79
C SER A 39 -3.89 0.60 -2.99
N LYS A 40 -4.64 1.18 -3.95
CA LYS A 40 -5.99 0.71 -4.32
C LYS A 40 -6.03 -0.76 -4.76
N ASN A 41 -4.87 -1.33 -5.14
CA ASN A 41 -4.73 -2.74 -5.48
C ASN A 41 -4.79 -3.66 -4.24
N CYS A 42 -4.54 -3.16 -3.04
CA CYS A 42 -4.71 -3.91 -1.79
C CYS A 42 -6.19 -4.15 -1.50
N LYS A 43 -6.51 -5.37 -1.08
CA LYS A 43 -7.83 -5.79 -0.58
C LYS A 43 -7.79 -6.00 0.93
N CYS A 44 -7.06 -5.13 1.62
CA CYS A 44 -6.90 -5.17 3.07
C CYS A 44 -8.16 -4.66 3.77
N MET A 45 -8.58 -5.31 4.85
CA MET A 45 -9.60 -4.78 5.76
C MET A 45 -8.93 -3.92 6.83
N ASP A 46 -9.56 -2.78 7.16
CA ASP A 46 -9.04 -1.79 8.11
C ASP A 46 -7.59 -1.38 7.81
N CYS A 47 -7.30 -1.09 6.55
CA CYS A 47 -5.98 -0.68 6.13
C CYS A 47 -5.62 0.66 6.77
N LYS A 48 -4.60 0.66 7.63
CA LYS A 48 -3.96 1.86 8.18
C LYS A 48 -2.65 2.19 7.48
N ASN A 49 -2.16 1.33 6.60
CA ASN A 49 -0.94 1.59 5.82
C ASN A 49 -1.20 2.46 4.57
N PHE A 50 -1.62 3.71 4.73
CA PHE A 50 -1.89 4.62 3.60
C PHE A 50 -1.34 6.02 3.84
N LYS A 51 -1.23 6.81 2.77
CA LYS A 51 -0.71 8.17 2.85
C LYS A 51 -1.68 9.04 3.64
N GLY A 52 -1.31 9.42 4.86
CA GLY A 52 -2.16 10.20 5.77
C GLY A 52 -2.76 9.43 6.93
N SER A 53 -2.38 8.16 7.15
CA SER A 53 -2.68 7.52 8.43
C SER A 53 -1.80 8.09 9.52
N GLU A 54 -2.40 8.50 10.63
CA GLU A 54 -1.71 8.99 11.84
C GLU A 54 -1.03 7.87 12.64
N GLU A 55 -1.35 6.61 12.32
CA GLU A 55 -0.83 5.42 13.00
C GLU A 55 0.38 4.78 12.29
N LEU A 56 0.87 5.42 11.21
CA LEU A 56 1.95 4.91 10.36
C LEU A 56 3.35 5.20 10.90
#